data_AF-A0A3P3DZL8-F1
#
_entry.id   AF-A0A3P3DZL8-F1
#
_cell.length_a   1.000
_cell.length_b   1.000
_cell.length_c   1.000
_cell.angle_alpha   90.00
_cell.angle_beta   90.00
_cell.angle_gamma   90.00
#
_symmetry.space_group_name_H-M   'P 1'
#
loop_
_entity.id
_entity.type
_entity.pdbx_description
1 polymer ?
#
loop_
_entity_poly.entity_id
_entity_poly.type
_entity_poly.pdbx_seq_one_letter_code
_entity_poly.pdbx_strand_id
1 'polypeptide(L)'
;MSELPSTIKHFFPPATSVSGISTVMSPQGGVRAIAQAVIQCVGGLKVGAVGPGVVYATSDIEFHKALRLDREVVGRAWRRQLGELMSVGDAHHAHIMLFVDSNASFYAFTDPDGKLYSLGRFAQAMEALLLGLDYGMPLEADG
;
A
#
# COMPACT_ATOMS: atom_id res chain seq x y z
N MET A 1 8.17 -8.59 17.06
CA MET A 1 6.82 -7.98 16.98
C MET A 1 6.91 -6.82 16.03
N SER A 2 6.29 -6.88 14.84
CA SER A 2 6.23 -5.70 13.96
C SER A 2 5.03 -4.87 14.40
N GLU A 3 5.25 -3.99 15.37
CA GLU A 3 4.28 -2.98 15.75
C GLU A 3 4.28 -1.83 14.74
N LEU A 4 3.14 -1.13 14.65
CA LEU A 4 3.07 0.13 13.93
C LEU A 4 4.00 1.15 14.60
N PRO A 5 4.80 1.92 13.82
CA PRO A 5 5.58 3.03 14.36
C PRO A 5 4.69 4.00 15.15
N SER A 6 5.24 4.56 16.24
CA SER A 6 4.52 5.52 17.10
C SER A 6 4.03 6.75 16.33
N THR A 7 4.77 7.13 15.28
CA THR A 7 4.46 8.20 14.32
C THR A 7 3.10 8.04 13.65
N ILE A 8 2.64 6.80 13.40
CA ILE A 8 1.38 6.53 12.69
C ILE A 8 0.38 5.71 13.49
N LYS A 9 0.77 5.12 14.63
CA LYS A 9 -0.08 4.25 15.44
C LYS A 9 -1.43 4.90 15.81
N HIS A 10 -1.45 6.21 16.02
CA HIS A 10 -2.65 6.96 16.39
C HIS A 10 -3.70 7.07 15.26
N PHE A 11 -3.35 6.81 14.00
CA PHE A 11 -4.30 6.74 12.89
C PHE A 11 -5.09 5.43 12.86
N PHE A 12 -4.58 4.39 13.52
CA PHE A 12 -5.18 3.07 13.50
C PHE A 12 -5.94 2.78 14.80
N PRO A 13 -7.03 2.01 14.75
CA PRO A 13 -7.66 1.48 15.96
C PRO A 13 -6.65 0.77 16.87
N PRO A 14 -6.77 0.88 18.21
CA PRO A 14 -5.81 0.25 19.12
C PRO A 14 -5.66 -1.27 18.97
N ALA A 15 -6.69 -1.95 18.46
CA ALA A 15 -6.71 -3.39 18.24
C ALA A 15 -6.09 -3.81 16.89
N THR A 16 -5.68 -2.87 16.03
CA THR A 16 -5.08 -3.18 14.74
C THR A 16 -3.73 -3.88 14.93
N SER A 17 -3.63 -5.11 14.43
CA SER A 17 -2.39 -5.87 14.40
C SER A 17 -1.94 -6.08 12.96
N VAL A 18 -0.71 -5.65 12.67
CA VAL A 18 -0.08 -5.80 11.33
C VAL A 18 0.98 -6.89 11.32
N SER A 19 1.11 -7.65 12.42
CA SER A 19 2.11 -8.73 12.52
C SER A 19 1.91 -9.79 11.44
N GLY A 20 0.66 -10.03 11.00
CA GLY A 20 0.38 -10.96 9.90
C GLY A 20 1.05 -10.55 8.60
N ILE A 21 1.10 -9.25 8.28
CA ILE A 21 1.67 -8.72 7.03
C ILE A 21 3.19 -8.98 6.98
N SER A 22 3.91 -8.72 8.06
CA SER A 22 5.36 -8.96 8.15
C SER A 22 5.72 -10.44 8.25
N THR A 23 4.80 -11.28 8.73
CA THR A 23 5.05 -12.70 9.01
C THR A 23 4.80 -13.60 7.81
N VAL A 24 4.11 -13.11 6.76
CA VAL A 24 4.03 -13.85 5.48
C VAL A 24 5.38 -13.77 4.75
N MET A 25 6.37 -14.47 5.29
CA MET A 25 7.62 -14.77 4.62
C MET A 25 7.50 -16.20 4.08
N SER A 26 6.85 -16.37 2.93
CA SER A 26 6.94 -17.64 2.22
C SER A 26 6.72 -17.48 0.71
N PRO A 27 7.66 -17.96 -0.12
CA PRO A 27 7.54 -17.93 -1.58
C PRO A 27 6.43 -18.84 -2.14
N GLN A 28 5.69 -19.58 -1.29
CA GLN A 28 4.69 -20.56 -1.73
C GLN A 28 3.27 -20.00 -1.90
N GLY A 29 2.95 -18.82 -1.34
CA GLY A 29 1.60 -18.25 -1.37
C GLY A 29 1.32 -17.26 -2.50
N GLY A 30 2.37 -16.76 -3.17
CA GLY A 30 2.28 -15.71 -4.19
C GLY A 30 1.71 -14.38 -3.66
N VAL A 31 1.54 -13.40 -4.56
CA VAL A 31 1.00 -12.08 -4.21
C VAL A 31 -0.39 -12.14 -3.59
N ARG A 32 -1.20 -13.15 -3.96
CA ARG A 32 -2.55 -13.36 -3.41
C ARG A 32 -2.54 -13.62 -1.92
N ALA A 33 -1.63 -14.46 -1.42
CA ALA A 33 -1.52 -14.72 0.01
C ALA A 33 -1.09 -13.46 0.78
N ILE A 34 -0.19 -12.66 0.19
CA ILE A 34 0.25 -11.38 0.77
C ILE A 34 -0.93 -10.40 0.85
N ALA A 35 -1.62 -10.16 -0.26
CA ALA A 35 -2.76 -9.25 -0.30
C ALA A 35 -3.88 -9.70 0.67
N GLN A 36 -4.11 -11.01 0.78
CA GLN A 36 -5.08 -11.56 1.73
C GLN A 36 -4.66 -11.32 3.19
N ALA A 37 -3.37 -11.42 3.52
CA ALA A 37 -2.88 -11.09 4.86
C ALA A 37 -3.05 -9.59 5.17
N VAL A 38 -2.84 -8.71 4.19
CA VAL A 38 -3.12 -7.27 4.35
C VAL A 38 -4.60 -7.05 4.65
N ILE A 39 -5.50 -7.63 3.85
CA ILE A 39 -6.95 -7.51 4.06
C ILE A 39 -7.38 -8.08 5.42
N GLN A 40 -6.79 -9.19 5.87
CA GLN A 40 -7.10 -9.73 7.20
C GLN A 40 -6.67 -8.81 8.34
N CYS A 41 -5.58 -8.06 8.17
CA CYS A 41 -5.05 -7.18 9.21
C CYS A 41 -5.75 -5.81 9.25
N VAL A 42 -6.04 -5.23 8.08
CA VAL A 42 -6.48 -3.83 7.96
C VAL A 42 -7.64 -3.63 6.98
N GLY A 43 -8.18 -4.68 6.38
CA GLY A 43 -9.24 -4.59 5.38
C GLY A 43 -10.50 -3.92 5.91
N GLY A 44 -11.03 -2.97 5.14
CA GLY A 44 -12.19 -2.17 5.52
C GLY A 44 -11.92 -1.03 6.49
N LEU A 45 -10.68 -0.87 6.98
CA LEU A 45 -10.31 0.32 7.74
C LEU A 45 -10.23 1.53 6.81
N LYS A 46 -10.66 2.67 7.34
CA LYS A 46 -10.40 3.99 6.79
C LYS A 46 -9.59 4.79 7.81
N VAL A 47 -8.42 5.28 7.41
CA VAL A 47 -7.47 5.95 8.30
C VAL A 47 -6.91 7.20 7.64
N GLY A 48 -6.43 8.15 8.46
CA GLY A 48 -5.88 9.41 7.97
C GLY A 48 -6.93 10.41 7.48
N ALA A 49 -6.44 11.53 6.95
CA ALA A 49 -7.21 12.60 6.36
C ALA A 49 -6.34 13.37 5.36
N VAL A 50 -6.97 14.00 4.37
CA VAL A 50 -6.25 14.87 3.43
C VAL A 50 -6.05 16.25 4.06
N GLY A 51 -4.82 16.76 3.95
CA GLY A 51 -4.42 18.05 4.51
C GLY A 51 -2.94 18.34 4.26
N PRO A 52 -2.39 19.42 4.84
CA PRO A 52 -0.95 19.71 4.77
C PRO A 52 -0.13 18.59 5.42
N GLY A 53 0.82 18.02 4.68
CA GLY A 53 1.79 17.04 5.20
C GLY A 53 3.21 17.62 5.29
N VAL A 54 4.20 16.75 5.49
CA VAL A 54 5.60 17.14 5.71
C VAL A 54 6.25 17.65 4.42
N VAL A 55 6.03 16.95 3.31
CA VAL A 55 6.56 17.30 1.98
C VAL A 55 5.42 17.51 0.98
N TYR A 56 4.50 16.55 0.92
CA TYR A 56 3.29 16.57 0.11
C TYR A 56 2.05 16.61 1.00
N ALA A 57 0.86 16.61 0.38
CA ALA A 57 -0.38 16.47 1.13
C ALA A 57 -0.44 15.10 1.82
N THR A 58 -0.99 15.07 3.03
CA THR A 58 -1.38 13.81 3.68
C THR A 58 -2.50 13.14 2.89
N SER A 59 -2.68 11.84 3.10
CA SER A 59 -3.74 11.07 2.47
C SER A 59 -4.68 10.46 3.49
N ASP A 60 -5.98 10.42 3.18
CA ASP A 60 -6.83 9.37 3.71
C ASP A 60 -6.51 8.07 2.98
N ILE A 61 -6.67 6.93 3.66
CA ILE A 61 -6.45 5.59 3.09
C ILE A 61 -7.67 4.74 3.43
N GLU A 62 -8.25 4.09 2.43
CA GLU A 62 -9.32 3.12 2.57
C GLU A 62 -8.84 1.75 2.07
N PHE A 63 -8.73 0.80 3.00
CA PHE A 63 -8.30 -0.55 2.67
C PHE A 63 -9.46 -1.38 2.14
N HIS A 64 -9.20 -2.18 1.12
CA HIS A 64 -10.20 -3.07 0.55
C HIS A 64 -10.69 -4.10 1.59
N LYS A 65 -12.00 -4.35 1.61
CA LYS A 65 -12.62 -5.39 2.46
C LYS A 65 -12.37 -6.82 1.94
N ALA A 66 -12.04 -6.96 0.66
CA ALA A 66 -11.83 -8.22 -0.03
C ALA A 66 -10.85 -8.03 -1.20
N LEU A 67 -10.30 -9.12 -1.72
CA LEU A 67 -9.40 -9.08 -2.88
C LEU A 67 -10.14 -8.51 -4.10
N ARG A 68 -9.47 -7.62 -4.84
CA ARG A 68 -10.01 -6.94 -6.03
C ARG A 68 -9.12 -7.25 -7.25
N LEU A 69 -9.57 -8.19 -8.08
CA LEU A 69 -8.86 -8.64 -9.29
C LEU A 69 -9.07 -7.70 -10.49
N ASP A 70 -10.10 -6.84 -10.43
CA ASP A 70 -10.47 -5.87 -11.47
C ASP A 70 -9.45 -4.75 -11.64
N ARG A 71 -8.58 -4.51 -10.65
CA ARG A 71 -7.59 -3.41 -10.64
C ARG A 71 -6.17 -3.82 -11.03
N GLU A 72 -5.96 -5.06 -11.44
CA GLU A 72 -4.65 -5.54 -11.89
C GLU A 72 -4.16 -4.88 -13.18
N VAL A 73 -5.06 -4.26 -13.96
CA VAL A 73 -4.75 -3.65 -15.27
C VAL A 73 -3.66 -2.58 -15.15
N VAL A 74 -3.67 -1.80 -14.07
CA VAL A 74 -2.70 -0.72 -13.84
C VAL A 74 -1.29 -1.26 -13.59
N GLY A 75 -1.16 -2.35 -12.84
CA GLY A 75 0.14 -2.98 -12.57
C GLY A 75 0.76 -3.68 -13.78
N ARG A 76 0.00 -3.90 -14.88
CA ARG A 76 0.50 -4.64 -16.05
C ARG A 76 1.71 -3.98 -16.69
N ALA A 77 1.77 -2.65 -16.69
CA ALA A 77 2.89 -1.90 -17.23
C ALA A 77 4.17 -2.05 -16.41
N TRP A 78 4.18 -2.72 -15.26
CA TRP A 78 5.40 -3.02 -14.49
C TRP A 78 5.57 -4.51 -14.21
N ARG A 79 4.77 -5.36 -14.87
CA ARG A 79 4.66 -6.79 -14.53
C ARG A 79 5.94 -7.58 -14.81
N ARG A 80 6.74 -7.24 -15.82
CA ARG A 80 8.00 -7.96 -16.07
C ARG A 80 9.03 -7.64 -14.99
N GLN A 81 9.07 -6.40 -14.52
CA GLN A 81 10.00 -5.98 -13.48
C GLN A 81 9.57 -6.44 -12.07
N LEU A 82 8.30 -6.26 -11.72
CA LEU A 82 7.80 -6.43 -10.35
C LEU A 82 7.04 -7.74 -10.14
N GLY A 83 6.71 -8.45 -11.22
CA GLY A 83 5.77 -9.56 -11.16
C GLY A 83 4.33 -9.08 -11.01
N GLU A 84 3.49 -9.95 -10.45
CA GLU A 84 2.08 -9.64 -10.23
C GLU A 84 1.91 -8.70 -9.02
N LEU A 85 1.07 -7.68 -9.20
CA LEU A 85 0.71 -6.71 -8.16
C LEU A 85 -0.78 -6.83 -7.85
N MET A 86 -1.14 -6.78 -6.57
CA MET A 86 -2.55 -6.79 -6.15
C MET A 86 -2.89 -5.53 -5.38
N SER A 87 -4.04 -4.93 -5.73
CA SER A 87 -4.52 -3.72 -5.06
C SER A 87 -5.15 -4.05 -3.71
N VAL A 88 -4.71 -3.35 -2.67
CA VAL A 88 -5.12 -3.56 -1.27
C VAL A 88 -5.82 -2.35 -0.66
N GLY A 89 -5.85 -1.22 -1.37
CA GLY A 89 -6.57 -0.03 -0.93
C GLY A 89 -6.45 1.13 -1.90
N ASP A 90 -7.18 2.18 -1.56
CA ASP A 90 -7.19 3.48 -2.22
C ASP A 90 -6.74 4.55 -1.23
N ALA A 91 -6.06 5.58 -1.71
CA ALA A 91 -5.64 6.71 -0.92
C ALA A 91 -5.92 8.03 -1.64
N HIS A 92 -5.97 9.12 -0.86
CA HIS A 92 -6.13 10.47 -1.36
C HIS A 92 -7.38 10.62 -2.25
N HIS A 93 -8.54 10.28 -1.68
CA HIS A 93 -9.83 10.27 -2.40
C HIS A 93 -9.83 9.41 -3.67
N ALA A 94 -9.12 8.28 -3.64
CA ALA A 94 -8.96 7.32 -4.76
C ALA A 94 -8.15 7.84 -5.96
N HIS A 95 -7.38 8.92 -5.80
CA HIS A 95 -6.35 9.32 -6.77
C HIS A 95 -5.05 8.52 -6.62
N ILE A 96 -4.90 7.77 -5.53
CA ILE A 96 -3.76 6.87 -5.32
C ILE A 96 -4.28 5.46 -5.14
N MET A 97 -3.77 4.51 -5.93
CA MET A 97 -4.03 3.08 -5.74
C MET A 97 -2.84 2.44 -5.03
N LEU A 98 -3.11 1.73 -3.93
CA LEU A 98 -2.11 1.04 -3.15
C LEU A 98 -2.04 -0.44 -3.58
N PHE A 99 -0.85 -0.88 -3.95
CA PHE A 99 -0.55 -2.25 -4.37
C PHE A 99 0.45 -2.94 -3.45
N VAL A 100 0.47 -4.27 -3.52
CA VAL A 100 1.49 -5.13 -2.91
C VAL A 100 1.98 -6.17 -3.91
N ASP A 101 3.27 -6.54 -3.83
CA ASP A 101 3.88 -7.63 -4.60
C ASP A 101 3.98 -8.95 -3.79
N SER A 102 4.54 -9.99 -4.40
CA SER A 102 4.78 -11.29 -3.74
C SER A 102 5.85 -11.23 -2.64
N ASN A 103 6.62 -10.15 -2.55
CA ASN A 103 7.64 -9.96 -1.53
C ASN A 103 7.16 -9.14 -0.34
N ALA A 104 5.87 -8.75 -0.29
CA ALA A 104 5.33 -7.81 0.69
C ALA A 104 5.97 -6.41 0.63
N SER A 105 6.28 -5.96 -0.59
CA SER A 105 6.62 -4.58 -0.93
C SER A 105 5.37 -3.84 -1.41
N PHE A 106 5.23 -2.59 -0.99
CA PHE A 106 4.08 -1.74 -1.26
C PHE A 106 4.41 -0.69 -2.32
N TYR A 107 3.42 -0.38 -3.15
CA TYR A 107 3.55 0.58 -4.24
C TYR A 107 2.33 1.50 -4.30
N ALA A 108 2.56 2.77 -4.62
CA ALA A 108 1.51 3.74 -4.89
C ALA A 108 1.50 4.07 -6.38
N PHE A 109 0.37 3.79 -7.04
CA PHE A 109 0.10 4.34 -8.36
C PHE A 109 -0.69 5.63 -8.22
N THR A 110 -0.27 6.67 -8.92
CA THR A 110 -0.89 8.00 -8.88
C THR A 110 -1.66 8.26 -10.18
N ASP A 111 -2.92 8.65 -10.07
CA ASP A 111 -3.80 9.08 -11.16
C ASP A 111 -4.13 10.56 -10.97
N PRO A 112 -4.01 11.44 -11.99
CA PRO A 112 -3.80 11.14 -13.42
C PRO A 112 -2.33 11.03 -13.88
N ASP A 113 -1.36 11.16 -12.98
CA ASP A 113 0.06 11.24 -13.35
C ASP A 113 0.62 9.97 -14.01
N GLY A 114 -0.05 8.84 -13.83
CA GLY A 114 0.30 7.56 -14.46
C GLY A 114 1.59 6.94 -13.92
N LYS A 115 2.02 7.35 -12.72
CA LYS A 115 3.32 6.96 -12.14
C LYS A 115 3.15 5.97 -11.00
N LEU A 116 4.03 4.98 -10.94
CA LEU A 116 4.13 3.99 -9.87
C LEU A 116 5.36 4.28 -9.00
N TYR A 117 5.19 4.33 -7.68
CA TYR A 117 6.24 4.59 -6.72
C TYR A 117 6.44 3.38 -5.81
N SER A 118 7.69 3.03 -5.49
CA SER A 118 7.99 2.03 -4.47
C SER A 118 7.97 2.69 -3.09
N LEU A 119 7.13 2.18 -2.19
CA LEU A 119 6.98 2.71 -0.84
C LEU A 119 7.59 1.82 0.25
N GLY A 120 8.24 0.71 -0.15
CA GLY A 120 8.89 -0.21 0.79
C GLY A 120 7.90 -1.13 1.51
N ARG A 121 8.05 -1.31 2.82
CA ARG A 121 7.20 -2.19 3.63
C ARG A 121 5.94 -1.49 4.10
N PHE A 122 4.98 -2.24 4.64
CA PHE A 122 3.69 -1.71 5.11
C PHE A 122 3.84 -0.44 5.97
N ALA A 123 4.66 -0.49 7.02
CA ALA A 123 4.84 0.66 7.91
C ALA A 123 5.38 1.90 7.18
N GLN A 124 6.39 1.71 6.32
CA GLN A 124 6.99 2.78 5.53
C GLN A 124 6.00 3.39 4.56
N ALA A 125 5.22 2.56 3.88
CA ALA A 125 4.18 3.02 2.96
C ALA A 125 3.09 3.82 3.68
N MET A 126 2.68 3.37 4.86
CA MET A 126 1.69 4.08 5.68
C MET A 126 2.23 5.42 6.19
N GLU A 127 3.50 5.47 6.64
CA GLU A 127 4.15 6.73 7.01
C GLU A 127 4.20 7.69 5.81
N ALA A 128 4.60 7.22 4.64
CA ALA A 128 4.68 8.04 3.45
C ALA A 128 3.33 8.69 3.08
N LEU A 129 2.26 7.88 3.07
CA LEU A 129 0.92 8.35 2.70
C LEU A 129 0.26 9.22 3.79
N LEU A 130 0.29 8.77 5.05
CA LEU A 130 -0.41 9.44 6.15
C LEU A 130 0.25 10.74 6.59
N LEU A 131 1.57 10.85 6.46
CA LEU A 131 2.33 12.03 6.84
C LEU A 131 2.67 12.93 5.64
N GLY A 132 2.35 12.51 4.42
CA GLY A 132 2.70 13.23 3.19
C GLY A 132 4.21 13.35 3.02
N LEU A 133 4.94 12.24 3.17
CA LEU A 133 6.39 12.20 2.92
C LEU A 133 6.67 12.05 1.42
N ASP A 134 7.92 12.28 1.03
CA ASP A 134 8.36 12.05 -0.34
C ASP A 134 8.33 10.56 -0.71
N TYR A 135 7.81 10.23 -1.90
CA TYR A 135 7.77 8.87 -2.44
C TYR A 135 9.05 8.53 -3.23
N GLY A 136 9.92 9.52 -3.46
CA GLY A 136 11.11 9.39 -4.27
C GLY A 136 10.79 9.36 -5.76
N MET A 137 11.65 8.70 -6.54
CA MET A 137 11.50 8.65 -7.99
C MET A 137 10.49 7.56 -8.41
N PRO A 138 9.64 7.84 -9.42
CA PRO A 138 8.75 6.82 -9.96
C PRO A 138 9.56 5.71 -10.65
N LEU A 139 8.97 4.51 -10.69
CA LEU A 139 9.49 3.38 -11.44
C LEU A 139 9.16 3.55 -12.93
N GLU A 140 10.15 3.30 -13.77
CA GLU A 140 9.95 3.25 -15.22
C GLU A 140 9.04 2.07 -15.59
N ALA A 141 8.10 2.32 -16.50
CA ALA A 141 7.24 1.26 -17.02
C ALA A 141 8.03 0.31 -17.92
N ASP A 142 7.56 -0.94 -17.97
CA ASP A 142 7.94 -1.92 -18.97
C ASP A 142 7.64 -1.37 -20.36
N GLY A 143 8.71 -1.05 -21.11
CA GLY A 143 8.64 -0.73 -22.53
C GLY A 143 8.16 -1.88 -23.41
#